data_AF-A0A1V5LLC3-F1
#
_entry.id   AF-A0A1V5LLC3-F1
#
_cell.length_a   1.000
_cell.length_b   1.000
_cell.length_c   1.000
_cell.angle_alpha   90.00
_cell.angle_beta   90.00
_cell.angle_gamma   90.00
#
_symmetry.space_group_name_H-M   'P 1'
#
loop_
_entity.id
_entity.type
_entity.pdbx_description
1 polymer ?
#
loop_
_entity_poly.entity_id
_entity_poly.type
_entity_poly.pdbx_seq_one_letter_code
_entity_poly.pdbx_strand_id
1 'polypeptide(L)'
;MVLGGWASNSKYPFLGGLRASAQMISYELALGMSVIGIVMITGSLRLSTIVEYQNGLLLGFLPRWNVFLQPLAFITFLVAAFAETNRLPFDLAEAEPELVGGYHTEYSSMKFAMFFMGEYIALITTSALLTTLFFGGWDFPWVDEKALGIWGVLLSIAAFALKTGFFLFFFLWVRWTIPRFRFDQLMRIGWKVLIPLALLNIVLTGAGLLFVH
;
A
#
# COMPACT_ATOMS: atom_id res chain seq x y z
N MET A 1 -14.41 10.60 -1.69
CA MET A 1 -15.56 9.95 -1.01
C MET A 1 -16.47 10.96 -0.30
N VAL A 2 -15.97 11.91 0.51
CA VAL A 2 -16.81 12.95 1.17
C VAL A 2 -17.69 13.75 0.22
N LEU A 3 -17.15 14.27 -0.89
CA LEU A 3 -17.95 15.03 -1.85
C LEU A 3 -19.05 14.18 -2.51
N GLY A 4 -18.81 12.87 -2.67
CA GLY A 4 -19.82 11.94 -3.16
C GLY A 4 -20.94 11.73 -2.13
N GLY A 5 -20.60 11.47 -0.87
CA GLY A 5 -21.58 11.33 0.21
C GLY A 5 -22.34 12.61 0.55
N TRP A 6 -21.76 13.80 0.30
CA TRP A 6 -22.45 15.08 0.48
C TRP A 6 -23.40 15.39 -0.68
N ALA A 7 -23.00 15.09 -1.92
CA ALA A 7 -23.84 15.29 -3.11
C ALA A 7 -25.10 14.40 -3.12
N SER A 8 -25.07 13.29 -2.38
CA SER A 8 -26.20 12.41 -2.13
C SER A 8 -27.38 13.05 -1.35
N ASN A 9 -27.14 14.12 -0.58
CA ASN A 9 -28.22 14.81 0.16
C ASN A 9 -29.05 13.88 1.07
N SER A 10 -28.40 12.87 1.67
CA SER A 10 -29.00 11.92 2.61
C SER A 10 -28.10 11.70 3.81
N LYS A 11 -28.71 11.41 4.96
CA LYS A 11 -28.03 11.36 6.26
C LYS A 11 -27.00 10.22 6.35
N TYR A 12 -27.31 9.04 5.79
CA TYR A 12 -26.44 7.86 5.91
C TYR A 12 -25.21 7.91 4.97
N PRO A 13 -25.33 8.27 3.67
CA PRO A 13 -24.18 8.45 2.78
C PRO A 13 -23.22 9.53 3.25
N PHE A 14 -23.73 10.61 3.85
CA PHE A 14 -22.90 11.69 4.40
C PHE A 14 -22.05 11.20 5.59
N LEU A 15 -22.65 10.50 6.54
CA LEU A 15 -21.93 9.92 7.69
C LEU A 15 -20.91 8.85 7.25
N GLY A 16 -21.25 8.03 6.25
CA GLY A 16 -20.32 7.08 5.65
C GLY A 16 -19.12 7.74 4.97
N GLY A 17 -19.37 8.81 4.20
CA GLY A 17 -18.33 9.61 3.56
C GLY A 17 -17.37 10.24 4.57
N LEU A 18 -17.88 10.81 5.67
CA LEU A 18 -17.04 11.38 6.74
C LEU A 18 -16.13 10.33 7.40
N ARG A 19 -16.67 9.14 7.70
CA ARG A 19 -15.89 8.04 8.30
C ARG A 19 -14.80 7.53 7.34
N ALA A 20 -15.15 7.33 6.07
CA ALA A 20 -14.21 6.89 5.05
C ALA A 20 -13.06 7.87 4.85
N SER A 21 -13.33 9.18 4.83
CA SER A 21 -12.27 10.18 4.70
C SER A 21 -11.40 10.32 5.95
N ALA A 22 -11.97 10.21 7.15
CA ALA A 22 -11.17 10.17 8.38
C ALA A 22 -10.21 8.98 8.42
N GLN A 23 -10.67 7.82 7.94
CA GLN A 23 -9.83 6.62 7.77
C GLN A 23 -8.73 6.89 6.74
N MET A 24 -9.08 7.30 5.53
CA MET A 24 -8.13 7.55 4.44
C MET A 24 -6.98 8.45 4.90
N ILE A 25 -7.28 9.60 5.51
CA ILE A 25 -6.27 10.56 5.98
C ILE A 25 -5.35 9.93 7.03
N SER A 26 -5.90 9.16 7.97
CA SER A 26 -5.12 8.53 9.03
C SER A 26 -4.12 7.51 8.48
N TYR A 27 -4.51 6.75 7.45
CA TYR A 27 -3.68 5.72 6.84
C TYR A 27 -2.74 6.24 5.77
N GLU A 28 -3.08 7.35 5.11
CA GLU A 28 -2.19 8.08 4.21
C GLU A 28 -0.96 8.61 4.97
N LEU A 29 -1.16 9.12 6.19
CA LEU A 29 -0.05 9.53 7.06
C LEU A 29 0.86 8.34 7.40
N ALA A 30 0.29 7.18 7.74
CA ALA A 30 1.05 5.97 8.04
C ALA A 30 1.84 5.46 6.83
N LEU A 31 1.24 5.48 5.63
CA LEU A 31 1.92 5.17 4.37
C LEU A 31 3.09 6.11 4.13
N GLY A 32 2.87 7.42 4.20
CA GLY A 32 3.92 8.42 4.01
C GLY A 32 5.12 8.19 4.95
N MET A 33 4.86 7.97 6.24
CA MET A 33 5.92 7.72 7.21
C MET A 33 6.68 6.41 6.96
N SER A 34 6.00 5.36 6.52
CA SER A 34 6.67 4.09 6.21
C SER A 34 7.66 4.21 5.04
N VAL A 35 7.40 5.11 4.07
CA VAL A 35 8.28 5.35 2.92
C VAL A 35 9.53 6.16 3.31
N ILE A 36 9.43 7.04 4.31
CA ILE A 36 10.57 7.88 4.76
C ILE A 36 11.77 7.01 5.14
N GLY A 37 11.55 5.90 5.84
CA GLY A 37 12.63 4.97 6.20
C GLY A 37 13.40 4.49 4.97
N ILE A 38 12.70 4.13 3.90
CA ILE A 38 13.32 3.63 2.67
C ILE A 38 14.14 4.74 2.00
N VAL A 39 13.56 5.93 1.91
CA VAL A 39 14.19 7.11 1.30
C VAL A 39 15.46 7.51 2.04
N MET A 40 15.50 7.37 3.37
CA MET A 40 16.70 7.64 4.15
C MET A 40 17.86 6.69 3.80
N ILE A 41 17.56 5.42 3.52
CA ILE A 41 18.59 4.43 3.12
C ILE A 41 19.04 4.68 1.68
N THR A 42 18.11 4.96 0.76
CA THR A 42 18.44 5.12 -0.66
C THR A 42 19.01 6.50 -1.01
N GLY A 43 18.76 7.52 -0.17
CA GLY A 43 19.21 8.90 -0.38
C GLY A 43 18.52 9.62 -1.55
N SER A 44 17.44 9.04 -2.11
CA SER A 44 16.75 9.58 -3.29
C SER A 44 15.26 9.25 -3.28
N LEU A 45 14.44 10.21 -3.76
CA LEU A 45 13.00 10.04 -3.97
C LEU A 45 12.66 9.41 -5.33
N ARG A 46 13.64 9.22 -6.22
CA ARG A 46 13.41 8.64 -7.54
C ARG A 46 13.16 7.14 -7.40
N LEU A 47 11.99 6.68 -7.83
CA LEU A 47 11.62 5.26 -7.82
C LEU A 47 12.62 4.38 -8.57
N SER A 48 13.18 4.88 -9.68
CA SER A 48 14.22 4.15 -10.41
C SER A 48 15.47 3.91 -9.59
N THR A 49 15.94 4.93 -8.87
CA THR A 49 17.11 4.83 -7.98
C THR A 49 16.83 3.93 -6.79
N ILE A 50 15.60 3.90 -6.28
CA ILE A 50 15.20 2.97 -5.20
C ILE A 50 15.28 1.51 -5.69
N VAL A 51 14.79 1.23 -6.90
CA VAL A 51 14.88 -0.10 -7.50
C VAL A 51 16.33 -0.49 -7.80
N GLU A 52 17.13 0.44 -8.32
CA GLU A 52 18.56 0.24 -8.54
C GLU A 52 19.32 -0.04 -7.24
N TYR A 53 18.94 0.60 -6.13
CA TYR A 53 19.52 0.31 -4.82
C TYR A 53 19.17 -1.10 -4.33
N GLN A 54 18.02 -1.64 -4.73
CA GLN A 54 17.63 -3.01 -4.41
C GLN A 54 18.33 -4.05 -5.29
N ASN A 55 18.96 -3.62 -6.38
CA ASN A 55 19.69 -4.48 -7.31
C ASN A 55 20.99 -4.97 -6.66
N GLY A 56 20.99 -6.22 -6.23
CA GLY A 56 22.13 -6.86 -5.60
C GLY A 56 21.75 -7.98 -4.62
N LEU A 57 22.79 -8.67 -4.15
CA LEU A 57 22.68 -9.78 -3.21
C LEU A 57 23.15 -9.33 -1.82
N LEU A 58 22.25 -9.36 -0.84
CA LEU A 58 22.58 -9.35 0.57
C LEU A 58 23.21 -10.71 0.94
N LEU A 59 24.39 -10.71 1.57
CA LEU A 59 25.10 -11.93 2.01
C LEU A 59 25.37 -12.96 0.90
N GLY A 60 25.42 -12.55 -0.38
CA GLY A 60 25.74 -13.42 -1.51
C GLY A 60 24.62 -14.39 -1.94
N PHE A 61 23.55 -14.54 -1.16
CA PHE A 61 22.43 -15.43 -1.48
C PHE A 61 21.04 -14.79 -1.35
N LEU A 62 20.84 -13.75 -0.53
CA LEU A 62 19.53 -13.10 -0.36
C LEU A 62 19.41 -11.91 -1.31
N PRO A 63 18.24 -11.65 -1.92
CA PRO A 63 18.00 -10.41 -2.62
C PRO A 63 18.11 -9.22 -1.65
N ARG A 64 18.74 -8.11 -2.04
CA ARG A 64 18.83 -6.88 -1.23
C ARG A 64 17.51 -6.09 -1.24
N TRP A 65 16.41 -6.80 -1.05
CA TRP A 65 15.07 -6.23 -0.99
C TRP A 65 14.88 -5.43 0.29
N ASN A 66 14.20 -4.29 0.17
CA ASN A 66 13.93 -3.42 1.31
C ASN A 66 13.02 -4.10 2.35
N VAL A 67 12.34 -5.20 2.01
CA VAL A 67 11.63 -6.04 2.98
C VAL A 67 12.54 -6.53 4.09
N PHE A 68 13.77 -6.96 3.74
CA PHE A 68 14.71 -7.50 4.72
C PHE A 68 15.45 -6.40 5.48
N LEU A 69 15.72 -5.26 4.83
CA LEU A 69 16.34 -4.12 5.49
C LEU A 69 15.37 -3.40 6.43
N GLN A 70 14.11 -3.28 6.05
CA GLN A 70 13.08 -2.57 6.80
C GLN A 70 11.78 -3.37 6.89
N PRO A 71 11.77 -4.45 7.68
CA PRO A 71 10.56 -5.25 7.90
C PRO A 71 9.44 -4.46 8.58
N LEU A 72 9.79 -3.52 9.47
CA LEU A 72 8.83 -2.64 10.14
C LEU A 72 8.14 -1.70 9.14
N ALA A 73 8.91 -1.04 8.26
CA ALA A 73 8.36 -0.21 7.19
C ALA A 73 7.42 -1.02 6.29
N PHE A 74 7.83 -2.24 5.92
CA PHE A 74 7.03 -3.12 5.08
C PHE A 74 5.68 -3.46 5.71
N ILE A 75 5.67 -3.88 6.97
CA ILE A 75 4.42 -4.22 7.67
C ILE A 75 3.52 -2.99 7.79
N THR A 76 4.07 -1.81 8.12
CA THR A 76 3.28 -0.58 8.20
C THR A 76 2.69 -0.17 6.86
N PHE A 77 3.49 -0.24 5.78
CA PHE A 77 3.05 0.08 4.44
C PHE A 77 1.98 -0.88 3.97
N LEU A 78 2.18 -2.19 4.17
CA LEU A 78 1.22 -3.23 3.80
C LEU A 78 -0.12 -3.02 4.50
N VAL A 79 -0.13 -2.89 5.83
CA VAL A 79 -1.38 -2.71 6.59
C VAL A 79 -2.09 -1.41 6.20
N ALA A 80 -1.34 -0.33 5.96
CA ALA A 80 -1.92 0.94 5.58
C ALA A 80 -2.44 0.96 4.14
N ALA A 81 -1.77 0.28 3.21
CA ALA A 81 -2.24 0.04 1.84
C ALA A 81 -3.58 -0.71 1.80
N PHE A 82 -3.76 -1.72 2.65
CA PHE A 82 -5.04 -2.40 2.80
C PHE A 82 -6.15 -1.48 3.31
N ALA A 83 -5.83 -0.55 4.21
CA ALA A 83 -6.80 0.39 4.75
C ALA A 83 -7.16 1.52 3.77
N GLU A 84 -6.22 1.96 2.94
CA GLU A 84 -6.44 3.00 1.92
C GLU A 84 -7.30 2.48 0.75
N THR A 85 -7.10 1.23 0.34
CA THR A 85 -7.88 0.61 -0.74
C THR A 85 -9.33 0.30 -0.35
N ASN A 86 -9.75 0.62 0.89
CA ASN A 86 -11.12 0.48 1.40
C ASN A 86 -11.75 -0.88 1.11
N ARG A 87 -10.95 -1.95 1.06
CA ARG A 87 -11.42 -3.31 0.76
C ARG A 87 -11.50 -4.14 2.02
N LEU A 88 -12.44 -5.09 2.06
CA LEU A 88 -12.53 -6.15 3.08
C LEU A 88 -11.12 -6.70 3.36
N PRO A 89 -10.59 -6.60 4.60
CA PRO A 89 -11.27 -6.43 5.90
C PRO A 89 -11.49 -4.98 6.40
N PHE A 90 -11.03 -3.96 5.68
CA PHE A 90 -11.11 -2.52 6.01
C PHE A 90 -12.11 -1.73 5.17
N ASP A 91 -13.10 -2.42 4.64
CA ASP A 91 -14.25 -1.81 4.02
C ASP A 91 -15.19 -1.29 5.13
N LEU A 92 -15.08 -0.01 5.49
CA LEU A 92 -15.95 0.68 6.44
C LEU A 92 -16.81 1.75 5.75
N ALA A 93 -16.43 2.15 4.55
CA ALA A 93 -17.15 3.13 3.74
C ALA A 93 -18.43 2.53 3.15
N GLU A 94 -18.45 1.23 2.85
CA GLU A 94 -19.58 0.50 2.26
C GLU A 94 -20.41 -0.26 3.31
N ALA A 95 -20.15 -0.06 4.62
CA ALA A 95 -20.71 -0.89 5.69
C ALA A 95 -22.24 -1.04 5.69
N GLU A 96 -22.72 -2.06 4.97
CA GLU A 96 -24.12 -2.49 4.85
C GLU A 96 -24.89 -2.54 6.19
N PRO A 97 -24.34 -3.09 7.30
CA PRO A 97 -25.09 -3.16 8.56
C PRO A 97 -25.23 -1.82 9.30
N GLU A 98 -24.39 -0.82 9.01
CA GLU A 98 -24.43 0.48 9.70
C GLU A 98 -24.91 1.64 8.82
N LEU A 99 -24.74 1.52 7.49
CA LEU A 99 -24.89 2.61 6.54
C LEU A 99 -25.70 2.22 5.29
N VAL A 100 -26.35 1.04 5.27
CA VAL A 100 -27.27 0.60 4.21
C VAL A 100 -26.65 0.67 2.81
N GLY A 101 -25.32 0.49 2.67
CA GLY A 101 -24.57 0.60 1.42
C GLY A 101 -23.71 1.86 1.25
N GLY A 102 -23.67 2.76 2.24
CA GLY A 102 -22.69 3.85 2.25
C GLY A 102 -22.90 4.88 1.14
N TYR A 103 -21.85 5.18 0.36
CA TYR A 103 -21.90 6.21 -0.69
C TYR A 103 -22.44 5.71 -2.04
N HIS A 104 -22.58 4.39 -2.26
CA HIS A 104 -23.05 3.88 -3.55
C HIS A 104 -24.58 3.86 -3.69
N THR A 105 -25.32 4.08 -2.60
CA THR A 105 -26.77 3.79 -2.51
C THR A 105 -27.61 4.66 -3.44
N GLU A 106 -27.07 5.81 -3.82
CA GLU A 106 -27.79 6.82 -4.59
C GLU A 106 -27.17 7.08 -5.97
N TYR A 107 -26.04 6.43 -6.26
CA TYR A 107 -25.43 6.51 -7.58
C TYR A 107 -25.89 5.33 -8.45
N SER A 108 -26.55 5.66 -9.57
CA SER A 108 -26.97 4.67 -10.56
C SER A 108 -25.99 4.58 -11.74
N SER A 109 -25.88 3.39 -12.31
CA SER A 109 -25.21 3.05 -13.58
C SER A 109 -23.80 3.64 -13.74
N MET A 110 -23.62 4.69 -14.54
CA MET A 110 -22.30 5.20 -14.91
C MET A 110 -21.51 5.78 -13.73
N LYS A 111 -22.19 6.46 -12.80
CA LYS A 111 -21.52 7.05 -11.63
C LYS A 111 -21.04 5.98 -10.66
N PHE A 112 -21.84 4.93 -10.48
CA PHE A 112 -21.46 3.73 -9.73
C PHE A 112 -20.23 3.06 -10.34
N ALA A 113 -20.25 2.83 -11.67
CA ALA A 113 -19.13 2.20 -12.38
C ALA A 113 -17.81 2.99 -12.21
N MET A 114 -17.85 4.33 -12.21
CA MET A 114 -16.67 5.16 -11.99
C MET A 114 -16.07 5.01 -10.58
N PHE A 115 -16.89 4.85 -9.54
CA PHE A 115 -16.38 4.60 -8.18
C PHE A 115 -15.67 3.25 -8.08
N PHE A 116 -16.28 2.18 -8.60
CA PHE A 116 -15.66 0.85 -8.63
C PHE A 116 -14.37 0.85 -9.44
N MET A 117 -14.38 1.47 -10.61
CA MET A 117 -13.17 1.57 -11.44
C MET A 117 -12.04 2.30 -10.71
N GLY A 118 -12.35 3.38 -9.99
CA GLY A 118 -11.38 4.11 -9.17
C GLY A 118 -10.77 3.26 -8.06
N GLU A 119 -11.58 2.47 -7.34
CA GLU A 119 -11.08 1.54 -6.32
C GLU A 119 -10.16 0.47 -6.90
N TYR A 120 -10.49 -0.10 -8.07
CA TYR A 120 -9.63 -1.07 -8.73
C TYR A 120 -8.32 -0.45 -9.23
N ILE A 121 -8.36 0.78 -9.74
CA ILE A 121 -7.14 1.50 -10.12
C ILE A 121 -6.26 1.72 -8.88
N ALA A 122 -6.83 2.18 -7.76
CA ALA A 122 -6.11 2.36 -6.51
C ALA A 122 -5.46 1.06 -6.02
N LEU A 123 -6.16 -0.08 -6.14
CA LEU A 123 -5.63 -1.40 -5.79
C LEU A 123 -4.41 -1.79 -6.64
N ILE A 124 -4.49 -1.59 -7.96
CA ILE A 124 -3.39 -1.87 -8.89
C ILE A 124 -2.20 -0.95 -8.61
N THR A 125 -2.44 0.36 -8.44
CA THR A 125 -1.39 1.35 -8.14
C THR A 125 -0.69 1.03 -6.83
N THR A 126 -1.44 0.69 -5.79
CA THR A 126 -0.87 0.37 -4.47
C THR A 126 -0.05 -0.92 -4.53
N SER A 127 -0.52 -1.94 -5.26
CA SER A 127 0.23 -3.19 -5.48
C SER A 127 1.53 -2.96 -6.27
N ALA A 128 1.48 -2.08 -7.27
CA ALA A 128 2.64 -1.67 -8.04
C ALA A 128 3.66 -0.90 -7.17
N LEU A 129 3.21 0.04 -6.33
CA LEU A 129 4.06 0.78 -5.39
C LEU A 129 4.71 -0.14 -4.35
N LEU A 130 3.96 -1.11 -3.84
CA LEU A 130 4.49 -2.07 -2.88
C LEU A 130 5.60 -2.92 -3.52
N THR A 131 5.38 -3.34 -4.78
CA THR A 131 6.37 -4.08 -5.57
C THR A 131 7.64 -3.27 -5.82
N THR A 132 7.53 -1.99 -6.19
CA THR A 132 8.69 -1.13 -6.45
C THR A 132 9.44 -0.73 -5.19
N LEU A 133 8.74 -0.40 -4.10
CA LEU A 133 9.37 0.11 -2.88
C LEU A 133 10.02 -0.99 -2.03
N PHE A 134 9.51 -2.23 -2.10
CA PHE A 134 9.95 -3.31 -1.22
C PHE A 134 10.60 -4.50 -1.95
N PHE A 135 10.08 -4.89 -3.12
CA PHE A 135 10.40 -6.18 -3.77
C PHE A 135 11.27 -6.05 -5.04
N GLY A 136 12.05 -4.98 -5.19
CA GLY A 136 12.97 -4.87 -6.32
C GLY A 136 12.33 -4.43 -7.63
N GLY A 137 11.04 -4.06 -7.67
CA GLY A 137 10.39 -3.64 -8.91
C GLY A 137 10.57 -4.66 -10.04
N TRP A 138 11.30 -4.22 -11.08
CA TRP A 138 11.60 -5.00 -12.28
C TRP A 138 12.79 -5.95 -12.16
N ASP A 139 13.56 -5.88 -11.08
CA ASP A 139 14.81 -6.63 -10.92
C ASP A 139 14.57 -8.10 -10.52
N PHE A 140 15.24 -9.02 -11.21
CA PHE A 140 15.28 -10.43 -10.85
C PHE A 140 16.58 -10.73 -10.08
N PRO A 141 16.49 -11.21 -8.82
CA PRO A 141 17.70 -11.56 -8.09
C PRO A 141 18.44 -12.68 -8.83
N TRP A 142 19.77 -12.65 -8.81
CA TRP A 142 20.66 -13.63 -9.48
C TRP A 142 20.78 -13.56 -11.01
N VAL A 143 20.05 -12.70 -11.73
CA VAL A 143 20.17 -12.59 -13.19
C VAL A 143 20.66 -11.20 -13.59
N ASP A 144 21.78 -11.14 -14.33
CA ASP A 144 22.29 -9.89 -14.89
C ASP A 144 21.47 -9.53 -16.15
N GLU A 145 20.38 -8.79 -15.96
CA GLU A 145 19.44 -8.40 -17.03
C GLU A 145 20.12 -7.62 -18.16
N LYS A 146 21.20 -6.89 -17.83
CA LYS A 146 22.02 -6.14 -18.80
C LYS A 146 22.77 -7.05 -19.78
N ALA A 147 23.07 -8.29 -19.39
CA ALA A 147 23.77 -9.24 -20.25
C ALA A 147 22.87 -9.90 -21.30
N LEU A 148 21.55 -9.87 -21.12
CA LEU A 148 20.56 -10.59 -21.93
C LEU A 148 19.88 -9.72 -23.02
N GLY A 149 20.19 -8.43 -23.10
CA GLY A 149 19.65 -7.53 -24.12
C GLY A 149 18.11 -7.49 -24.13
N ILE A 150 17.49 -7.78 -25.28
CA ILE A 150 16.03 -7.76 -25.46
C ILE A 150 15.31 -8.78 -24.56
N TRP A 151 15.93 -9.93 -24.31
CA TRP A 151 15.40 -10.95 -23.40
C TRP A 151 15.42 -10.49 -21.94
N GLY A 152 16.41 -9.67 -21.57
CA GLY A 152 16.48 -9.01 -20.27
C GLY A 152 15.26 -8.11 -20.06
N VAL A 153 14.95 -7.22 -21.01
CA VAL A 153 13.80 -6.31 -20.91
C VAL A 153 12.47 -7.06 -20.77
N LEU A 154 12.27 -8.14 -21.55
CA LEU A 154 11.06 -8.94 -21.46
C LEU A 154 10.93 -9.62 -20.09
N LEU A 155 12.05 -10.11 -19.54
CA LEU A 155 12.11 -10.71 -18.20
C LEU A 155 11.78 -9.68 -17.13
N SER A 156 12.34 -8.47 -17.20
CA SER A 156 12.10 -7.40 -16.23
C SER A 156 10.61 -6.97 -16.21
N ILE A 157 9.98 -6.87 -17.39
CA ILE A 157 8.54 -6.58 -17.52
C ILE A 157 7.71 -7.73 -16.93
N ALA A 158 8.03 -8.98 -17.29
CA ALA A 158 7.33 -10.14 -16.79
C ALA A 158 7.47 -10.28 -15.26
N ALA A 159 8.65 -10.00 -14.71
CA ALA A 159 8.92 -10.02 -13.28
C ALA A 159 8.09 -8.96 -12.54
N PHE A 160 8.06 -7.73 -13.06
CA PHE A 160 7.24 -6.67 -12.47
C PHE A 160 5.73 -7.02 -12.50
N ALA A 161 5.26 -7.54 -13.63
CA ALA A 161 3.86 -7.97 -13.79
C ALA A 161 3.51 -9.15 -12.86
N LEU A 162 4.38 -10.14 -12.73
CA LEU A 162 4.20 -11.28 -11.83
C LEU A 162 4.18 -10.86 -10.37
N LYS A 163 5.12 -10.02 -9.93
CA LYS A 163 5.17 -9.53 -8.55
C LYS A 163 3.95 -8.67 -8.23
N THR A 164 3.57 -7.75 -9.12
CA THR A 164 2.35 -6.95 -8.96
C THR A 164 1.11 -7.86 -8.92
N GLY A 165 1.04 -8.85 -9.82
CA GLY A 165 -0.03 -9.85 -9.85
C GLY A 165 -0.09 -10.71 -8.58
N PHE A 166 1.06 -11.05 -7.99
CA PHE A 166 1.15 -11.74 -6.71
C PHE A 166 0.56 -10.88 -5.58
N PHE A 167 0.87 -9.58 -5.52
CA PHE A 167 0.25 -8.69 -4.53
C PHE A 167 -1.25 -8.53 -4.75
N LEU A 168 -1.71 -8.39 -5.99
CA LEU A 168 -3.15 -8.39 -6.30
C LEU A 168 -3.84 -9.67 -5.81
N PHE A 169 -3.23 -10.83 -6.06
CA PHE A 169 -3.71 -12.11 -5.53
C PHE A 169 -3.68 -12.14 -3.99
N PHE A 170 -2.62 -11.61 -3.37
CA PHE A 170 -2.52 -11.49 -1.93
C PHE A 170 -3.62 -10.61 -1.33
N PHE A 171 -3.96 -9.47 -1.95
CA PHE A 171 -5.10 -8.63 -1.55
C PHE A 171 -6.42 -9.40 -1.61
N LEU A 172 -6.64 -10.19 -2.66
CA LEU A 172 -7.82 -11.04 -2.81
C LEU A 172 -7.86 -12.19 -1.79
N TRP A 173 -6.72 -12.77 -1.47
CA TRP A 173 -6.63 -13.86 -0.51
C TRP A 173 -6.89 -13.38 0.93
N VAL A 174 -6.30 -12.25 1.32
CA VAL A 174 -6.53 -11.63 2.64
C VAL A 174 -8.01 -11.30 2.83
N ARG A 175 -8.67 -10.82 1.78
CA ARG A 175 -10.11 -10.54 1.77
C ARG A 175 -10.97 -11.75 2.19
N TRP A 176 -10.55 -12.97 1.87
CA TRP A 176 -11.28 -14.19 2.25
C TRP A 176 -10.85 -14.78 3.59
N THR A 177 -9.73 -14.32 4.15
CA THR A 177 -9.12 -14.92 5.33
C THR A 177 -9.44 -14.15 6.61
N ILE A 178 -9.52 -12.83 6.56
CA ILE A 178 -9.63 -11.98 7.76
C ILE A 178 -11.07 -11.47 7.95
N PRO A 179 -11.64 -11.61 9.16
CA PRO A 179 -12.96 -11.05 9.46
C PRO A 179 -12.94 -9.51 9.45
N ARG A 180 -14.09 -8.91 9.18
CA ARG A 180 -14.26 -7.44 9.10
C ARG A 180 -13.94 -6.77 10.46
N PHE A 181 -13.17 -5.68 10.42
CA PHE A 181 -12.89 -4.87 11.61
C PHE A 181 -13.97 -3.80 11.85
N ARG A 182 -14.18 -3.44 13.12
CA ARG A 182 -14.99 -2.27 13.49
C ARG A 182 -14.19 -0.98 13.29
N PHE A 183 -14.86 0.12 12.95
CA PHE A 183 -14.25 1.46 12.78
C PHE A 183 -13.37 1.89 13.96
N ASP A 184 -13.85 1.74 15.21
CA ASP A 184 -13.08 2.14 16.39
C ASP A 184 -11.78 1.34 16.55
N GLN A 185 -11.82 0.05 16.23
CA GLN A 185 -10.65 -0.82 16.28
C GLN A 185 -9.65 -0.44 15.21
N LEU A 186 -10.15 -0.13 14.00
CA LEU A 186 -9.31 0.31 12.91
C LEU A 186 -8.58 1.60 13.27
N MET A 187 -9.32 2.61 13.74
CA MET A 187 -8.71 3.88 14.12
C MET A 187 -7.73 3.76 15.27
N ARG A 188 -7.99 2.85 16.21
CA ARG A 188 -7.03 2.52 17.27
C ARG A 188 -5.75 1.88 16.72
N ILE A 189 -5.83 1.00 15.72
CA ILE A 189 -4.65 0.38 15.10
C ILE A 189 -3.82 1.43 14.37
N GLY A 190 -4.45 2.27 13.55
CA GLY A 190 -3.76 3.35 12.83
C GLY A 190 -3.01 4.27 13.80
N TRP A 191 -3.71 4.83 14.77
CA TRP A 191 -3.15 5.86 15.65
C TRP A 191 -2.25 5.32 16.77
N LYS A 192 -2.58 4.19 17.39
CA LYS A 192 -1.82 3.67 18.54
C LYS A 192 -0.73 2.67 18.17
N VAL A 193 -0.82 2.05 16.99
CA VAL A 193 0.14 1.02 16.58
C VAL A 193 0.96 1.47 15.38
N LEU A 194 0.31 1.80 14.25
CA LEU A 194 1.03 2.08 13.01
C LEU A 194 1.86 3.36 13.06
N ILE A 195 1.30 4.47 13.55
CA ILE A 195 2.02 5.74 13.63
C ILE A 195 3.26 5.63 14.54
N PRO A 196 3.17 5.13 15.80
CA PRO A 196 4.34 4.97 16.65
C PRO A 196 5.37 3.99 16.07
N LEU A 197 4.92 2.92 15.41
CA LEU A 197 5.82 1.91 14.83
C LEU A 197 6.55 2.44 13.59
N ALA A 198 5.90 3.25 12.76
CA ALA A 198 6.54 3.94 11.64
C ALA A 198 7.56 4.98 12.13
N LEU A 199 7.22 5.76 13.16
CA LEU A 199 8.16 6.70 13.78
C LEU A 199 9.37 6.00 14.38
N LEU A 200 9.15 4.89 15.11
CA LEU A 200 10.23 4.08 15.66
C LEU A 200 11.15 3.55 14.54
N ASN A 201 10.59 3.09 13.43
CA ASN A 201 11.37 2.64 12.27
C ASN A 201 12.23 3.76 11.68
N ILE A 202 11.70 4.98 11.55
CA ILE A 202 12.46 6.15 11.08
C ILE A 202 13.63 6.45 12.02
N VAL A 203 13.38 6.48 13.35
CA VAL A 203 14.43 6.77 14.35
C VAL A 203 15.50 5.69 14.35
N LEU A 204 15.12 4.41 14.30
CA LEU A 204 16.07 3.30 14.21
C LEU A 204 16.90 3.36 12.93
N THR A 205 16.28 3.71 11.80
CA THR A 205 16.98 3.86 10.52
C THR A 205 17.97 5.01 10.58
N GLY A 206 17.57 6.16 11.14
CA GLY A 206 18.46 7.31 11.34
C GLY A 206 19.63 6.99 12.26
N ALA A 207 19.39 6.31 13.38
CA ALA A 207 20.45 5.86 14.28
C ALA A 207 21.39 4.87 13.58
N GLY A 208 20.85 3.90 12.84
CA GLY A 208 21.65 2.93 12.09
C GLY A 208 22.56 3.57 11.05
N LEU A 209 22.07 4.58 10.32
CA LEU A 209 22.88 5.33 9.35
C LEU A 209 24.02 6.11 10.01
N LEU A 210 23.80 6.67 11.20
CA LEU A 210 24.83 7.39 11.96
C LEU A 210 25.97 6.48 12.46
N PHE A 211 25.72 5.18 12.66
CA PHE A 211 26.77 4.23 13.05
C PHE A 211 27.57 3.67 11.86
N VAL A 212 27.04 3.81 10.64
CA VAL A 212 27.64 3.28 9.41
C VAL A 212 28.46 4.35 8.66
N HIS A 213 28.29 5.63 8.99
CA HIS A 213 29.17 6.74 8.62
C HIS A 213 30.20 7.01 9.72
#